data_AF-A0A7S1M0D2-F1
#
_entry.id   AF-A0A7S1M0D2-F1
#
_cell.length_a   1.000
_cell.length_b   1.000
_cell.length_c   1.000
_cell.angle_alpha   90.00
_cell.angle_beta   90.00
_cell.angle_gamma   90.00
#
_symmetry.space_group_name_H-M   'P 1'
#
loop_
_entity.id
_entity.type
_entity.pdbx_description
1 polymer ?
#
loop_
_entity_poly.entity_id
_entity_poly.type
_entity_poly.pdbx_seq_one_letter_code
_entity_poly.pdbx_strand_id
1 'polypeptide(L)'
;EAASIAALWLPEPHEFLGEPLFCPAASGEAEDAGYVVGLLLDGREKKSSVVVFDAQDIAAGPISRVRLPTFLPHGLHGCWVPEMAPEWEAIDKAWQAAPPSLR
;
A
#
# COMPACT_ATOMS: atom_id res chain seq x y z
N GLU A 1 9.17 -29.58 7.57
CA GLU A 1 9.48 -28.43 8.44
C GLU A 1 8.34 -27.43 8.36
N ALA A 2 7.94 -26.83 9.48
CA ALA A 2 7.07 -25.67 9.44
C ALA A 2 7.91 -24.45 9.04
N ALA A 3 7.44 -23.64 8.09
CA ALA A 3 8.13 -22.40 7.73
C ALA A 3 8.27 -21.52 8.98
N SER A 4 9.50 -21.17 9.34
CA SER A 4 9.77 -20.21 10.42
C SER A 4 9.43 -18.80 9.94
N ILE A 5 8.68 -18.05 10.75
CA ILE A 5 8.43 -16.63 10.49
C ILE A 5 9.76 -15.88 10.65
N ALA A 6 10.21 -15.21 9.59
CA ALA A 6 11.44 -14.42 9.62
C ALA A 6 11.24 -13.06 10.33
N ALA A 7 10.11 -12.41 10.10
CA ALA A 7 9.71 -11.15 10.73
C ALA A 7 8.18 -11.05 10.78
N LEU A 8 7.65 -10.36 11.81
CA LEU A 8 6.21 -10.14 11.96
C LEU A 8 5.94 -8.74 12.51
N TRP A 9 5.04 -8.04 11.84
CA TRP A 9 4.35 -6.88 12.39
C TRP A 9 2.85 -7.14 12.34
N LEU A 10 2.15 -6.74 13.38
CA LEU A 10 0.69 -6.82 13.46
C LEU A 10 0.12 -5.41 13.66
N PRO A 11 -0.93 -5.04 12.91
CA PRO A 11 -1.63 -3.79 13.14
C PRO A 11 -2.45 -3.86 14.44
N GLU A 12 -3.05 -2.74 14.84
CA GLU A 12 -3.97 -2.74 15.97
C GLU A 12 -5.17 -3.68 15.71
N PRO A 13 -5.86 -4.22 16.75
CA PRO A 13 -6.94 -5.19 16.57
C PRO A 13 -8.16 -4.73 15.76
N HIS A 14 -8.26 -3.42 15.51
CA HIS A 14 -9.33 -2.78 14.74
C HIS A 14 -8.85 -2.27 13.38
N GLU A 15 -7.62 -2.62 13.02
CA GLU A 15 -6.97 -2.24 11.79
C GLU A 15 -6.75 -3.46 10.90
N PHE A 16 -6.95 -3.29 9.61
CA PHE A 16 -6.95 -4.37 8.64
C PHE A 16 -6.09 -3.97 7.43
N LEU A 17 -5.03 -4.73 7.18
CA LEU A 17 -4.11 -4.49 6.07
C LEU A 17 -4.63 -5.18 4.81
N GLY A 18 -4.63 -4.45 3.69
CA GLY A 18 -4.86 -5.01 2.35
C GLY A 18 -3.63 -5.74 1.79
N GLU A 19 -3.64 -6.05 0.50
CA GLU A 19 -2.47 -6.62 -0.17
C GLU A 19 -1.26 -5.67 -0.06
N PRO A 20 -0.08 -6.14 0.40
CA PRO A 20 1.15 -5.38 0.38
C PRO A 20 1.80 -5.36 -1.01
N LEU A 21 2.42 -4.25 -1.36
CA LEU A 21 3.13 -4.04 -2.62
C LEU A 21 4.61 -3.74 -2.35
N PHE A 22 5.52 -4.39 -3.06
CA PHE A 22 6.94 -4.03 -3.02
C PHE A 22 7.23 -2.85 -3.96
N CYS A 23 7.96 -1.87 -3.45
CA CYS A 23 8.48 -0.72 -4.18
C CYS A 23 10.02 -0.73 -4.08
N PRO A 24 10.76 -0.97 -5.17
CA PRO A 24 12.22 -0.98 -5.12
C PRO A 24 12.77 0.40 -4.77
N ALA A 25 13.86 0.45 -4.00
CA ALA A 25 14.62 1.67 -3.81
C ALA A 25 15.33 2.06 -5.12
N ALA A 26 15.44 3.36 -5.40
CA ALA A 26 16.06 3.85 -6.63
C ALA A 26 17.53 3.42 -6.81
N SER A 27 18.24 3.17 -5.70
CA SER A 27 19.66 2.79 -5.68
C SER A 27 19.92 1.49 -4.93
N GLY A 28 18.90 0.64 -4.74
CA GLY A 28 19.03 -0.62 -4.02
C GLY A 28 19.68 -1.72 -4.87
N GLU A 29 20.63 -2.47 -4.32
CA GLU A 29 21.29 -3.60 -5.00
C GLU A 29 20.78 -4.97 -4.55
N ALA A 30 20.19 -5.06 -3.34
CA ALA A 30 19.58 -6.29 -2.84
C ALA A 30 18.15 -6.47 -3.38
N GLU A 31 17.69 -7.72 -3.47
CA GLU A 31 16.33 -8.07 -3.92
C GLU A 31 15.24 -7.34 -3.12
N ASP A 32 15.46 -7.20 -1.82
CA ASP A 32 14.57 -6.57 -0.85
C ASP A 32 14.97 -5.13 -0.51
N ALA A 33 15.92 -4.53 -1.23
CA ALA A 33 16.30 -3.14 -1.00
C ALA A 33 15.20 -2.20 -1.51
N GLY A 34 14.29 -1.83 -0.60
CA GLY A 34 13.13 -1.04 -0.94
C GLY A 34 12.12 -0.94 0.19
N TYR A 35 10.87 -0.80 -0.20
CA TYR A 35 9.76 -0.55 0.70
C TYR A 35 8.63 -1.53 0.45
N VAL A 36 7.90 -1.85 1.52
CA VAL A 36 6.60 -2.52 1.41
C VAL A 36 5.53 -1.49 1.71
N VAL A 37 4.58 -1.32 0.79
CA VAL A 37 3.49 -0.34 0.88
C VAL A 37 2.17 -1.10 1.04
N GLY A 38 1.30 -0.64 1.93
CA GLY A 38 -0.01 -1.25 2.12
C GLY A 38 -1.11 -0.23 2.42
N LEU A 39 -2.35 -0.61 2.13
CA LEU A 39 -3.53 0.12 2.58
C LEU A 39 -4.02 -0.47 3.89
N LEU A 40 -4.01 0.35 4.94
CA LEU A 40 -4.45 -0.02 6.28
C LEU A 40 -5.80 0.65 6.56
N LEU A 41 -6.85 -0.17 6.66
CA LEU A 41 -8.17 0.27 7.08
C LEU A 41 -8.26 0.31 8.60
N ASP A 42 -8.58 1.45 9.17
CA ASP A 42 -9.00 1.60 10.57
C ASP A 42 -10.53 1.52 10.65
N GLY A 43 -11.04 0.40 11.16
CA GLY A 43 -12.47 0.13 11.28
C GLY A 43 -13.19 0.96 12.35
N ARG A 44 -12.45 1.51 13.32
CA ARG A 44 -13.01 2.35 14.39
C ARG A 44 -13.31 3.75 13.85
N GLU A 45 -12.36 4.35 13.15
CA GLU A 45 -12.51 5.68 12.58
C GLU A 45 -13.16 5.68 11.19
N LYS A 46 -13.28 4.51 10.55
CA LYS A 46 -13.73 4.36 9.15
C LYS A 46 -12.88 5.22 8.21
N LYS A 47 -11.57 5.13 8.35
CA LYS A 47 -10.60 5.84 7.51
C LYS A 47 -9.48 4.89 7.12
N SER A 48 -8.89 5.14 5.96
CA SER A 48 -7.76 4.34 5.47
C SER A 48 -6.45 5.14 5.57
N SER A 49 -5.34 4.44 5.71
CA SER A 49 -3.99 5.02 5.65
C SER A 49 -3.16 4.25 4.63
N VAL A 50 -2.28 4.94 3.92
CA VAL A 50 -1.16 4.29 3.24
C VAL A 50 -0.05 4.12 4.28
N VAL A 51 0.39 2.89 4.51
CA VAL A 51 1.52 2.58 5.37
C VAL A 51 2.71 2.16 4.51
N VAL A 52 3.90 2.58 4.92
CA VAL A 52 5.16 2.27 4.26
C VAL A 52 6.07 1.64 5.30
N PHE A 53 6.62 0.48 4.98
CA PHE A 53 7.61 -0.25 5.77
C PHE A 53 8.96 -0.21 5.06
N ASP A 54 10.03 -0.27 5.84
CA ASP A 54 11.31 -0.73 5.33
C ASP A 54 11.18 -2.23 5.03
N ALA A 55 11.42 -2.64 3.79
CA ALA A 55 11.28 -4.04 3.39
C ALA A 55 12.27 -4.97 4.12
N GLN A 56 13.39 -4.42 4.61
CA GLN A 56 14.42 -5.17 5.33
C GLN A 56 14.19 -5.23 6.85
N ASP A 57 13.24 -4.43 7.38
CA ASP A 57 12.89 -4.41 8.80
C ASP A 57 11.38 -4.22 9.03
N ILE A 58 10.59 -5.22 8.59
CA ILE A 58 9.14 -5.22 8.77
C ILE A 58 8.73 -5.17 10.25
N ALA A 59 9.49 -5.83 11.13
CA ALA A 59 9.15 -5.97 12.55
C ALA A 59 9.22 -4.64 13.32
N ALA A 60 10.04 -3.68 12.87
CA ALA A 60 10.05 -2.32 13.41
C ALA A 60 8.74 -1.55 13.16
N GLY A 61 7.91 -2.03 12.24
CA GLY A 61 6.64 -1.41 11.87
C GLY A 61 6.79 -0.34 10.78
N PRO A 62 5.71 0.41 10.51
CA PRO A 62 5.70 1.35 9.40
C PRO A 62 6.59 2.56 9.68
N ILE A 63 7.52 2.84 8.78
CA ILE A 63 8.37 4.05 8.79
C ILE A 63 7.59 5.30 8.38
N SER A 64 6.43 5.13 7.72
CA SER A 64 5.51 6.22 7.40
C SER A 64 4.07 5.75 7.37
N ARG A 65 3.16 6.65 7.77
CA ARG A 65 1.71 6.44 7.73
C ARG A 65 1.01 7.70 7.25
N VAL A 66 0.46 7.66 6.04
CA VAL A 66 -0.26 8.76 5.41
C VAL A 66 -1.76 8.52 5.53
N ARG A 67 -2.45 9.32 6.34
CA ARG A 67 -3.90 9.24 6.51
C ARG A 67 -4.61 9.75 5.25
N LEU A 68 -5.54 8.98 4.71
CA LEU A 68 -6.38 9.41 3.60
C LEU A 68 -7.58 10.21 4.11
N PRO A 69 -8.12 11.14 3.29
CA PRO A 69 -9.27 11.95 3.69
C PRO A 69 -10.58 11.15 3.75
N THR A 70 -10.62 9.94 3.18
CA THR A 70 -11.81 9.11 3.09
C THR A 70 -11.53 7.64 3.40
N PHE A 71 -12.61 6.89 3.56
CA PHE A 71 -12.61 5.44 3.62
C PHE A 71 -12.33 4.85 2.22
N LEU A 72 -11.36 3.95 2.14
CA LEU A 72 -11.21 3.05 1.01
C LEU A 72 -11.62 1.63 1.42
N PRO A 73 -12.57 0.98 0.70
CA PRO A 73 -12.90 -0.42 0.91
C PRO A 73 -11.68 -1.34 0.74
N HIS A 74 -11.76 -2.56 1.29
CA HIS A 74 -10.75 -3.59 1.01
C HIS A 74 -10.67 -3.87 -0.48
N GLY A 75 -9.51 -3.58 -1.06
CA GLY A 75 -9.21 -3.89 -2.45
C GLY A 75 -8.89 -5.37 -2.68
N LEU A 76 -8.54 -5.68 -3.92
CA LEU A 76 -7.97 -6.97 -4.30
C LEU A 76 -6.47 -6.79 -4.52
N HIS A 77 -6.04 -6.72 -5.78
CA HIS A 77 -4.64 -6.64 -6.15
C HIS A 77 -4.21 -5.23 -6.53
N GLY A 78 -2.93 -4.95 -6.41
CA GLY A 78 -2.28 -3.74 -6.90
C GLY A 78 -0.92 -4.01 -7.55
N CYS A 79 -0.33 -2.97 -8.11
CA CYS A 79 1.07 -3.00 -8.54
C CYS A 79 1.72 -1.63 -8.33
N TRP A 80 3.02 -1.65 -8.07
CA TRP A 80 3.86 -0.46 -8.13
C TRP A 80 4.43 -0.33 -9.54
N VAL A 81 4.37 0.87 -10.11
CA VAL A 81 5.01 1.21 -11.38
C VAL A 81 5.88 2.44 -11.15
N PRO A 82 7.22 2.33 -11.30
CA PRO A 82 8.11 3.48 -11.19
C PRO A 82 7.68 4.60 -12.13
N GLU A 83 7.76 5.84 -11.66
CA GLU A 83 7.53 7.05 -12.47
C GLU A 83 6.10 7.18 -13.06
N MET A 84 5.16 6.31 -12.67
CA MET A 84 3.75 6.41 -13.02
C MET A 84 2.98 7.19 -11.96
N ALA A 85 3.16 8.51 -11.95
CA ALA A 85 2.31 9.44 -11.20
C ALA A 85 1.56 10.34 -12.21
N PRO A 86 0.48 9.85 -12.85
CA PRO A 86 -0.27 10.68 -13.77
C PRO A 86 -0.86 11.89 -13.04
N GLU A 87 -0.76 13.06 -13.67
CA GLU A 87 -1.42 14.28 -13.19
C GLU A 87 -2.92 14.07 -13.04
N TRP A 88 -3.54 14.79 -12.10
CA TRP A 88 -4.97 14.66 -11.82
C TRP A 88 -5.83 14.84 -13.08
N GLU A 89 -5.47 15.80 -13.94
CA GLU A 89 -6.18 16.03 -15.21
C GLU A 89 -6.09 14.83 -16.16
N ALA A 90 -4.97 14.10 -16.16
CA ALA A 90 -4.80 12.90 -16.96
C ALA A 90 -5.67 11.75 -16.44
N ILE A 91 -5.75 11.60 -15.11
CA ILE A 91 -6.62 10.62 -14.45
C ILE A 91 -8.09 10.92 -14.74
N ASP A 92 -8.54 12.16 -14.52
CA ASP A 92 -9.95 12.53 -14.71
C ASP A 92 -10.36 12.38 -16.18
N LYS A 93 -9.51 12.81 -17.12
CA LYS A 93 -9.75 12.58 -18.55
C LYS A 93 -9.90 11.09 -18.89
N ALA A 94 -9.05 10.23 -18.32
CA ALA A 94 -9.14 8.78 -18.53
C ALA A 94 -10.43 8.20 -17.93
N TRP A 95 -10.81 8.65 -16.72
CA TRP A 95 -12.06 8.26 -16.05
C TRP A 95 -13.29 8.65 -16.86
N GLN A 96 -13.34 9.89 -17.36
CA GLN A 96 -14.43 10.37 -18.22
C GLN A 96 -14.47 9.74 -19.61
N ALA A 97 -13.41 9.05 -20.04
CA ALA A 97 -13.38 8.28 -21.27
C ALA A 97 -13.76 6.80 -21.05
N ALA A 98 -13.72 6.29 -19.82
CA ALA A 98 -14.02 4.90 -19.51
C ALA A 98 -15.48 4.53 -19.83
N PRO A 99 -15.78 3.27 -20.20
CA PRO A 99 -17.15 2.84 -20.47
C PRO A 99 -18.06 3.04 -19.24
N PRO A 100 -19.38 3.27 -19.44
CA PRO A 100 -20.31 3.52 -18.33
C PRO A 100 -20.38 2.42 -17.27
N SER A 101 -19.95 1.20 -17.59
CA SER A 101 -19.88 0.09 -16.62
C SER A 101 -18.74 0.24 -15.59
N LEU A 102 -17.78 1.12 -15.86
CA LEU A 102 -16.63 1.39 -15.00
C LEU A 102 -16.71 2.77 -14.32
N ARG A 103 -17.70 3.61 -14.68
CA ARG A 103 -17.98 4.90 -14.03
C ARG A 103 -19.11 4.77 -13.02
#